data_AF-A0A4Y1QR82-F1
#
_entry.id   AF-A0A4Y1QR82-F1
#
_cell.length_a   1.000
_cell.length_b   1.000
_cell.length_c   1.000
_cell.angle_alpha   90.00
_cell.angle_beta   90.00
_cell.angle_gamma   90.00
#
_symmetry.space_group_name_H-M   'P 1'
#
loop_
_entity.id
_entity.type
_entity.pdbx_description
1 polymer ?
#
loop_
_entity_poly.entity_id
_entity_poly.type
_entity_poly.pdbx_seq_one_letter_code
_entity_poly.pdbx_strand_id
1 'polypeptide(L)'
;MDYWVSQPAPLASVLWLDDQLESSVKLDSIITVVDAKNLRFQLSENQSSSSFPEAYVQIAFADVIILNKVDLVSPEGSADFLEELEKEIHSINSLASIIRSVRGQVDLSNILDCRAYDAMHATHLESLLVETRALSTRDLHDSGVRTLCICEPRQVDLEKVRLWLEEILWEKKHGMDVYRCKGVLSVHNSNQLHTLQAVKEIYEIVPTRDWKKQENQTNKIVFIGHNLDENVLTESFQACVL
;
A
#
# COMPACT_ATOMS: atom_id res chain seq x y z
N MET A 1 7.83 -22.85 -18.42
CA MET A 1 9.01 -22.03 -18.68
C MET A 1 8.93 -20.95 -17.61
N ASP A 2 9.56 -21.20 -16.48
CA ASP A 2 9.36 -20.41 -15.26
C ASP A 2 10.00 -19.04 -15.48
N TYR A 3 9.14 -18.03 -15.51
CA TYR A 3 9.48 -16.65 -15.80
C TYR A 3 10.35 -16.09 -14.66
N TRP A 4 11.57 -15.69 -15.01
CA TRP A 4 12.50 -14.94 -14.16
C TRP A 4 12.03 -13.50 -13.97
N VAL A 5 10.86 -13.31 -13.39
CA VAL A 5 10.44 -11.97 -12.99
C VAL A 5 10.04 -12.01 -11.53
N SER A 6 10.69 -11.13 -10.78
CA SER A 6 10.67 -11.12 -9.32
C SER A 6 9.35 -10.56 -8.83
N GLN A 7 8.49 -11.43 -8.30
CA GLN A 7 7.35 -10.99 -7.53
C GLN A 7 7.83 -10.51 -6.16
N PRO A 8 7.55 -9.26 -5.74
CA PRO A 8 7.99 -8.76 -4.44
C PRO A 8 7.39 -9.53 -3.25
N ALA A 9 6.17 -10.06 -3.43
CA ALA A 9 5.39 -10.70 -2.37
C ALA A 9 6.13 -11.84 -1.64
N PRO A 10 6.58 -12.93 -2.30
CA PRO A 10 7.24 -14.03 -1.59
C PRO A 10 8.49 -13.61 -0.83
N LEU A 11 9.30 -12.70 -1.39
CA LEU A 11 10.52 -12.22 -0.74
C LEU A 11 10.20 -11.32 0.47
N ALA A 12 9.23 -10.41 0.33
CA ALA A 12 8.81 -9.56 1.43
C ALA A 12 8.22 -10.39 2.59
N SER A 13 7.41 -11.40 2.28
CA SER A 13 6.86 -12.34 3.27
C SER A 13 7.96 -13.09 4.03
N VAL A 14 8.96 -13.63 3.34
CA VAL A 14 10.08 -14.35 3.99
C VAL A 14 10.90 -13.41 4.86
N LEU A 15 11.33 -12.26 4.34
CA LEU A 15 12.15 -11.32 5.10
C LEU A 15 11.43 -10.75 6.32
N TRP A 16 10.11 -10.61 6.26
CA TRP A 16 9.32 -10.11 7.38
C TRP A 16 9.06 -11.18 8.43
N LEU A 17 8.77 -12.43 8.04
CA LEU A 17 8.78 -13.56 8.98
C LEU A 17 10.15 -13.71 9.65
N ASP A 18 11.21 -13.56 8.85
CA ASP A 18 12.60 -13.24 9.21
C ASP A 18 12.71 -12.35 10.45
N ASP A 19 12.27 -11.10 10.29
CA ASP A 19 12.35 -10.03 11.29
C ASP A 19 11.61 -10.39 12.59
N GLN A 20 10.44 -11.03 12.50
CA GLN A 20 9.71 -11.49 13.68
C GLN A 20 10.43 -12.59 14.47
N LEU A 21 11.43 -13.24 13.87
CA LEU A 21 12.27 -14.26 14.51
C LEU A 21 13.60 -13.70 15.04
N GLU A 22 13.72 -12.37 15.20
CA GLU A 22 14.94 -11.67 15.68
C GLU A 22 16.18 -11.93 14.80
N SER A 23 15.98 -12.00 13.49
CA SER A 23 17.03 -12.10 12.46
C SER A 23 17.94 -10.86 12.44
N SER A 24 19.18 -11.04 11.98
CA SER A 24 20.11 -9.92 11.69
C SER A 24 19.75 -9.12 10.44
N VAL A 25 18.76 -9.58 9.68
CA VAL A 25 18.25 -8.96 8.44
C VAL A 25 16.80 -8.55 8.68
N LYS A 26 16.51 -7.28 8.37
CA LYS A 26 15.18 -6.69 8.47
C LYS A 26 14.75 -6.12 7.12
N LEU A 27 13.47 -6.28 6.79
CA LEU A 27 12.87 -5.59 5.66
C LEU A 27 12.71 -4.10 5.98
N ASP A 28 13.47 -3.24 5.29
CA ASP A 28 13.39 -1.78 5.47
C ASP A 28 12.23 -1.18 4.66
N SER A 29 12.28 -1.35 3.35
CA SER A 29 11.31 -0.81 2.40
C SER A 29 11.38 -1.52 1.04
N ILE A 30 10.31 -1.45 0.27
CA ILE A 30 10.28 -1.94 -1.12
C ILE A 30 10.43 -0.74 -2.07
N ILE A 31 11.53 -0.73 -2.85
CA ILE A 31 11.82 0.35 -3.81
C ILE A 31 11.56 -0.15 -5.23
N THR A 32 10.68 0.53 -5.97
CA THR A 32 10.35 0.19 -7.36
C THR A 32 10.81 1.30 -8.30
N VAL A 33 11.62 0.95 -9.31
CA VAL A 33 12.02 1.90 -10.36
C VAL A 33 11.05 1.80 -11.52
N VAL A 34 10.40 2.92 -11.84
CA VAL A 34 9.44 3.04 -12.94
C VAL A 34 10.04 3.87 -14.07
N ASP A 35 9.93 3.39 -15.31
CA ASP A 35 10.32 4.15 -16.50
C ASP A 35 9.18 5.08 -16.93
N ALA A 36 9.33 6.39 -16.71
CA ALA A 36 8.30 7.38 -17.05
C ALA A 36 7.89 7.36 -18.53
N LYS A 37 8.81 7.04 -19.45
CA LYS A 37 8.52 6.99 -20.88
C LYS A 37 7.69 5.77 -21.26
N ASN A 38 7.88 4.65 -20.56
CA ASN A 38 7.33 3.35 -20.93
C ASN A 38 6.23 2.84 -20.00
N LEU A 39 5.95 3.51 -18.89
CA LEU A 39 4.98 3.06 -17.88
C LEU A 39 3.62 2.69 -18.50
N ARG A 40 2.99 3.62 -19.25
CA ARG A 40 1.68 3.36 -19.87
C ARG A 40 1.69 2.16 -20.82
N PHE A 41 2.80 1.96 -21.55
CA PHE A 41 2.97 0.79 -22.39
C PHE A 41 2.99 -0.49 -21.54
N GLN A 42 3.78 -0.52 -20.46
CA GLN A 42 3.90 -1.65 -19.53
C GLN A 42 2.59 -1.96 -18.78
N LEU A 43 1.78 -0.95 -18.46
CA LEU A 43 0.45 -1.14 -17.86
C LEU A 43 -0.58 -1.62 -18.90
N SER A 44 -0.40 -1.30 -20.17
CA SER A 44 -1.30 -1.72 -21.26
C SER A 44 -0.98 -3.10 -21.84
N GLU A 45 0.25 -3.59 -21.68
CA GLU A 45 0.63 -4.94 -22.12
C GLU A 45 -0.22 -5.99 -21.39
N ASN A 46 -0.75 -6.98 -22.11
CA ASN A 46 -1.50 -8.13 -21.58
C ASN A 46 -2.96 -7.92 -21.15
N GLN A 47 -3.70 -6.95 -21.72
CA GLN A 47 -5.18 -6.95 -21.61
C GLN A 47 -5.87 -8.21 -22.19
N SER A 48 -5.14 -9.04 -22.95
CA SER A 48 -5.64 -10.26 -23.59
C SER A 48 -5.35 -11.55 -22.82
N SER A 49 -4.58 -11.50 -21.73
CA SER A 49 -4.26 -12.65 -20.89
C SER A 49 -4.94 -12.52 -19.54
N SER A 50 -5.34 -13.64 -18.92
CA SER A 50 -5.89 -13.69 -17.56
C SER A 50 -4.87 -13.34 -16.46
N SER A 51 -3.68 -12.85 -16.84
CA SER A 51 -2.59 -12.53 -15.94
C SER A 51 -2.40 -11.02 -15.95
N PHE A 52 -2.46 -10.42 -14.77
CA PHE A 52 -2.28 -8.98 -14.62
C PHE A 52 -0.85 -8.57 -14.99
N PRO A 53 -0.62 -7.37 -15.55
CA PRO A 53 0.73 -6.93 -15.88
C PRO A 53 1.54 -6.79 -14.60
N GLU A 54 2.74 -7.35 -14.59
CA GLU A 54 3.57 -7.39 -13.39
C GLU A 54 3.94 -6.00 -12.85
N ALA A 55 4.04 -5.01 -13.74
CA ALA A 55 4.27 -3.61 -13.39
C ALA A 55 3.28 -3.11 -12.33
N TYR A 56 2.01 -3.50 -12.42
CA TYR A 56 1.02 -3.13 -11.40
C TYR A 56 1.31 -3.77 -10.05
N VAL A 57 1.69 -5.03 -10.02
CA VAL A 57 2.02 -5.74 -8.78
C VAL A 57 3.25 -5.09 -8.14
N GLN A 58 4.28 -4.78 -8.91
CA GLN A 58 5.49 -4.12 -8.43
C GLN A 58 5.20 -2.69 -7.90
N ILE A 59 4.31 -1.94 -8.55
CA ILE A 59 3.85 -0.63 -8.07
C ILE A 59 3.03 -0.79 -6.78
N ALA A 60 2.14 -1.78 -6.70
CA ALA A 60 1.29 -2.03 -5.54
C ALA A 60 2.07 -2.40 -4.26
N PHE A 61 3.23 -3.03 -4.40
CA PHE A 61 4.09 -3.37 -3.26
C PHE A 61 5.05 -2.25 -2.83
N ALA A 62 5.27 -1.24 -3.69
CA ALA A 62 6.27 -0.21 -3.43
C ALA A 62 5.95 0.65 -2.19
N ASP A 63 6.98 0.95 -1.40
CA ASP A 63 7.00 2.05 -0.44
C ASP A 63 7.46 3.33 -1.11
N VAL A 64 8.49 3.22 -1.95
CA VAL A 64 9.05 4.33 -2.71
C VAL A 64 9.12 3.93 -4.17
N ILE A 65 8.64 4.83 -5.02
CA ILE A 65 8.69 4.70 -6.47
C ILE A 65 9.67 5.73 -7.01
N ILE A 66 10.73 5.25 -7.66
CA ILE A 66 11.65 6.09 -8.41
C ILE A 66 11.10 6.22 -9.83
N LEU A 67 10.42 7.33 -10.11
CA LEU A 67 9.94 7.66 -11.45
C LEU A 67 11.12 8.20 -12.27
N ASN A 68 11.80 7.31 -12.99
CA ASN A 68 13.02 7.58 -13.72
C ASN A 68 12.76 8.00 -15.17
N LYS A 69 13.76 8.62 -15.80
CA LYS A 69 13.74 9.12 -17.19
C LYS A 69 12.74 10.25 -17.43
N VAL A 70 12.49 11.07 -16.41
CA VAL A 70 11.58 12.20 -16.53
C VAL A 70 12.03 13.19 -17.61
N ASP A 71 13.33 13.28 -17.88
CA ASP A 71 13.91 14.07 -18.97
C ASP A 71 13.43 13.68 -20.36
N LEU A 72 13.03 12.42 -20.57
CA LEU A 72 12.55 11.93 -21.87
C LEU A 72 11.07 12.24 -22.13
N VAL A 73 10.32 12.60 -21.10
CA VAL A 73 8.89 12.93 -21.17
C VAL A 73 8.63 14.40 -20.85
N SER A 74 9.67 15.14 -20.44
CA SER A 74 9.61 16.56 -20.09
C SER A 74 10.12 17.59 -21.13
N PRO A 75 9.94 17.47 -22.48
CA PRO A 75 10.16 18.63 -23.35
C PRO A 75 9.02 19.66 -23.19
N GLU A 76 9.37 20.95 -23.17
CA GLU A 76 8.53 22.17 -23.12
C GLU A 76 7.01 21.95 -23.36
N GLY A 77 6.24 21.76 -22.28
CA GLY A 77 4.76 21.55 -22.32
C GLY A 77 4.22 20.34 -21.55
N SER A 78 5.04 19.72 -20.69
CA SER A 78 4.91 18.33 -20.22
C SER A 78 4.82 18.16 -18.70
N ALA A 79 4.67 19.26 -17.95
CA ALA A 79 4.39 19.20 -16.52
C ALA A 79 3.11 18.38 -16.25
N ASP A 80 2.08 18.60 -17.07
CA ASP A 80 0.80 17.89 -17.01
C ASP A 80 0.98 16.37 -17.18
N PHE A 81 1.88 15.93 -18.07
CA PHE A 81 2.09 14.50 -18.32
C PHE A 81 2.71 13.77 -17.12
N LEU A 82 3.69 14.38 -16.45
CA LEU A 82 4.27 13.79 -15.23
C LEU A 82 3.25 13.71 -14.10
N GLU A 83 2.44 14.76 -13.93
CA GLU A 83 1.37 14.76 -12.94
C GLU A 83 0.30 13.70 -13.24
N GLU A 84 -0.03 13.49 -14.51
CA GLU A 84 -0.92 12.39 -14.92
C GLU A 84 -0.33 11.01 -14.61
N LEU A 85 0.97 10.79 -14.87
CA LEU A 85 1.62 9.52 -14.53
C LEU A 85 1.65 9.30 -13.02
N GLU A 86 1.91 10.33 -12.22
CA GLU A 86 1.87 10.25 -10.77
C GLU A 86 0.46 9.91 -10.26
N LYS A 87 -0.58 10.52 -10.86
CA LYS A 87 -1.97 10.15 -10.57
C LYS A 87 -2.28 8.70 -10.93
N GLU A 88 -1.78 8.22 -12.07
CA GLU A 88 -1.93 6.83 -12.50
C GLU A 88 -1.23 5.86 -11.53
N ILE A 89 -0.01 6.16 -11.11
CA ILE A 89 0.72 5.41 -10.08
C ILE A 89 -0.06 5.41 -8.75
N HIS A 90 -0.53 6.58 -8.29
CA HIS A 90 -1.29 6.71 -7.04
C HIS A 90 -2.66 6.03 -7.08
N SER A 91 -3.26 5.87 -8.27
CA SER A 91 -4.48 5.07 -8.42
C SER A 91 -4.26 3.59 -8.10
N ILE A 92 -3.06 3.09 -8.37
CA ILE A 92 -2.63 1.73 -8.05
C ILE A 92 -2.22 1.68 -6.59
N ASN A 93 -1.31 2.56 -6.15
CA ASN A 93 -0.75 2.61 -4.80
C ASN A 93 -0.73 4.05 -4.26
N SER A 94 -1.76 4.40 -3.48
CA SER A 94 -1.87 5.73 -2.89
C SER A 94 -0.91 6.00 -1.73
N LEU A 95 -0.21 4.98 -1.22
CA LEU A 95 0.73 5.09 -0.11
C LEU A 95 2.19 5.26 -0.56
N ALA A 96 2.49 5.04 -1.84
CA ALA A 96 3.86 5.11 -2.34
C ALA A 96 4.35 6.56 -2.40
N SER A 97 5.54 6.82 -1.88
CA SER A 97 6.25 8.08 -2.11
C SER A 97 6.89 8.07 -3.50
N ILE A 98 6.66 9.09 -4.32
CA ILE A 98 7.22 9.17 -5.68
C ILE A 98 8.41 10.14 -5.71
N ILE A 99 9.55 9.66 -6.23
CA ILE A 99 10.77 10.44 -6.44
C ILE A 99 11.04 10.52 -7.95
N ARG A 100 10.94 11.72 -8.53
CA ARG A 100 11.33 11.97 -9.92
C ARG A 100 12.85 11.87 -10.06
N SER A 101 13.31 11.19 -11.09
CA SER A 101 14.74 10.94 -11.32
C SER A 101 15.13 10.95 -12.80
N VAL A 102 16.38 11.34 -13.06
CA VAL A 102 17.04 11.25 -14.36
C VAL A 102 18.24 10.32 -14.20
N ARG A 103 18.33 9.31 -15.08
CA ARG A 103 19.41 8.29 -15.05
C ARG A 103 19.54 7.57 -13.70
N GLY A 104 18.44 7.42 -12.96
CA GLY A 104 18.39 6.75 -11.66
C GLY A 104 19.12 7.51 -10.54
N GLN A 105 19.43 8.79 -10.73
CA GLN A 105 20.01 9.63 -9.68
C GLN A 105 18.94 9.98 -8.64
N VAL A 106 19.10 9.48 -7.42
CA VAL A 106 18.27 9.77 -6.25
C VAL A 106 19.16 9.97 -5.04
N ASP A 107 18.68 10.73 -4.06
CA ASP A 107 19.33 10.79 -2.76
C ASP A 107 19.13 9.45 -2.03
N LEU A 108 20.23 8.84 -1.57
CA LEU A 108 20.19 7.55 -0.88
C LEU A 108 19.42 7.62 0.43
N SER A 109 19.38 8.79 1.09
CA SER A 109 18.58 8.97 2.32
C SER A 109 17.08 8.82 2.08
N ASN A 110 16.62 8.92 0.84
CA ASN A 110 15.20 8.81 0.49
C ASN A 110 14.80 7.37 0.11
N ILE A 111 15.76 6.44 0.04
CA ILE A 111 15.52 5.05 -0.37
C ILE A 111 16.16 4.02 0.56
N LEU A 112 16.94 4.46 1.55
CA LEU A 112 17.56 3.62 2.58
C LEU A 112 17.15 4.11 3.97
N ASP A 113 16.97 3.18 4.91
CA ASP A 113 16.49 3.44 6.28
C ASP A 113 15.15 4.19 6.29
N CYS A 114 14.28 3.86 5.34
CA CYS A 114 12.93 4.42 5.24
C CYS A 114 12.00 3.89 6.32
N ARG A 115 12.33 2.75 6.93
CA ARG A 115 11.62 2.10 8.04
C ARG A 115 10.15 1.88 7.76
N ALA A 116 9.83 1.51 6.51
CA ALA A 116 8.45 1.42 6.05
C ALA A 116 7.68 0.24 6.64
N TYR A 117 8.40 -0.72 7.23
CA TYR A 117 7.88 -1.88 7.97
C TYR A 117 8.15 -1.80 9.48
N ASP A 118 8.69 -0.67 9.96
CA ASP A 118 8.86 -0.43 11.39
C ASP A 118 7.55 0.08 11.99
N ALA A 119 6.84 -0.82 12.68
CA ALA A 119 5.58 -0.50 13.32
C ALA A 119 5.71 0.55 14.44
N MET A 120 6.93 0.81 14.94
CA MET A 120 7.19 1.91 15.89
C MET A 120 7.26 3.28 15.21
N HIS A 121 7.34 3.33 13.88
CA HIS A 121 7.43 4.56 13.09
C HIS A 121 6.08 5.03 12.54
N ALA A 122 5.03 5.02 13.38
CA ALA A 122 3.65 5.36 12.98
C ALA A 122 3.51 6.75 12.32
N THR A 123 4.34 7.73 12.68
CA THR A 123 4.18 9.12 12.21
C THR A 123 4.24 9.25 10.69
N HIS A 124 5.10 8.48 10.02
CA HIS A 124 5.17 8.50 8.57
C HIS A 124 3.91 7.90 7.94
N LEU A 125 3.46 6.74 8.45
CA LEU A 125 2.21 6.10 8.03
C LEU A 125 1.01 7.02 8.24
N GLU A 126 0.91 7.67 9.41
CA GLU A 126 -0.15 8.62 9.71
C GLU A 126 -0.18 9.77 8.70
N SER A 127 0.98 10.33 8.31
CA SER A 127 1.07 11.38 7.29
C SER A 127 0.55 10.91 5.93
N LEU A 128 1.01 9.74 5.48
CA LEU A 128 0.55 9.15 4.23
C LEU A 128 -0.96 8.91 4.26
N LEU A 129 -1.47 8.35 5.35
CA LEU A 129 -2.89 8.10 5.53
C LEU A 129 -3.69 9.41 5.52
N VAL A 130 -3.22 10.51 6.12
CA VAL A 130 -3.92 11.80 6.06
C VAL A 130 -4.06 12.30 4.62
N GLU A 131 -3.01 12.14 3.82
CA GLU A 131 -2.98 12.55 2.40
C GLU A 131 -3.84 11.65 1.52
N THR A 132 -3.93 10.35 1.83
CA THR A 132 -4.86 9.41 1.20
C THR A 132 -6.30 9.79 1.54
N ARG A 133 -6.87 10.73 0.79
CA ARG A 133 -8.32 10.95 0.81
C ARG A 133 -8.99 9.69 0.26
N ALA A 134 -10.20 9.36 0.75
CA ALA A 134 -11.05 8.38 0.10
C ALA A 134 -11.22 8.84 -1.36
N LEU A 135 -10.41 8.28 -2.26
CA LEU A 135 -10.46 8.59 -3.67
C LEU A 135 -11.81 8.04 -4.11
N SER A 136 -12.79 8.94 -4.26
CA SER A 136 -14.10 8.61 -4.79
C SER A 136 -13.88 7.94 -6.15
N THR A 137 -14.19 6.64 -6.19
CA THR A 137 -13.93 5.64 -7.23
C THR A 137 -14.68 5.88 -8.54
N ARG A 138 -15.04 7.13 -8.87
CA ARG A 138 -15.93 7.42 -10.01
C ARG A 138 -15.25 7.55 -11.36
N ASP A 139 -13.94 7.75 -11.38
CA ASP A 139 -13.18 7.82 -12.62
C ASP A 139 -12.00 6.85 -12.46
N LEU A 140 -12.07 5.65 -13.04
CA LEU A 140 -10.93 4.87 -13.53
C LEU A 140 -11.41 3.54 -14.13
N HIS A 141 -10.76 3.17 -15.24
CA HIS A 141 -11.04 1.98 -16.06
C HIS A 141 -10.80 0.66 -15.31
N ASP A 142 -11.40 -0.40 -15.88
CA ASP A 142 -11.37 -1.86 -15.67
C ASP A 142 -10.00 -2.52 -15.37
N SER A 143 -9.13 -1.85 -14.63
CA SER A 143 -7.83 -2.34 -14.20
C SER A 143 -7.99 -2.90 -12.79
N GLY A 144 -8.00 -4.23 -12.69
CA GLY A 144 -8.42 -4.92 -11.48
C GLY A 144 -7.61 -4.65 -10.21
N VAL A 145 -6.42 -4.04 -10.24
CA VAL A 145 -5.65 -3.67 -9.03
C VAL A 145 -5.88 -2.20 -8.67
N ARG A 146 -6.29 -1.94 -7.43
CA ARG A 146 -6.60 -0.59 -6.94
C ARG A 146 -6.26 -0.41 -5.46
N THR A 147 -6.23 0.85 -5.05
CA THR A 147 -6.23 1.22 -3.63
C THR A 147 -7.65 1.56 -3.14
N LEU A 148 -8.06 1.00 -2.00
CA LEU A 148 -9.28 1.38 -1.27
C LEU A 148 -8.96 1.80 0.16
N CYS A 149 -9.71 2.76 0.69
CA CYS A 149 -9.52 3.27 2.06
C CYS A 149 -10.81 3.17 2.87
N ILE A 150 -10.76 2.48 3.99
CA ILE A 150 -11.82 2.48 5.02
C ILE A 150 -11.50 3.60 6.02
N CYS A 151 -12.49 4.43 6.35
CA CYS A 151 -12.42 5.41 7.42
C CYS A 151 -13.62 5.20 8.35
N GLU A 152 -13.36 4.91 9.63
CA GLU A 152 -14.42 4.66 10.62
C GLU A 152 -14.07 5.35 11.95
N PRO A 153 -14.89 6.31 12.42
CA PRO A 153 -14.59 7.07 13.63
C PRO A 153 -14.84 6.32 14.94
N ARG A 154 -15.65 5.26 14.96
CA ARG A 154 -15.96 4.52 16.19
C ARG A 154 -14.85 3.56 16.58
N GLN A 155 -14.69 3.30 17.88
CA GLN A 155 -13.71 2.34 18.36
C GLN A 155 -14.04 0.91 17.89
N VAL A 156 -12.99 0.12 17.68
CA VAL A 156 -13.12 -1.28 17.25
C VAL A 156 -12.70 -2.24 18.35
N ASP A 157 -13.28 -3.43 18.31
CA ASP A 157 -12.81 -4.59 19.06
C ASP A 157 -11.63 -5.24 18.32
N LEU A 158 -10.47 -5.33 18.98
CA LEU A 158 -9.24 -5.81 18.35
C LEU A 158 -9.34 -7.27 17.89
N GLU A 159 -10.00 -8.13 18.65
CA GLU A 159 -10.12 -9.55 18.31
C GLU A 159 -11.03 -9.73 17.10
N LYS A 160 -12.10 -8.94 17.01
CA LYS A 160 -12.95 -8.93 15.81
C LYS A 160 -12.19 -8.46 14.57
N VAL A 161 -11.34 -7.42 14.70
CA VAL A 161 -10.52 -6.94 13.59
C VAL A 161 -9.53 -8.01 13.13
N ARG A 162 -8.90 -8.75 14.05
CA ARG A 162 -7.99 -9.86 13.71
C ARG A 162 -8.70 -10.93 12.88
N LEU A 163 -9.85 -11.42 13.36
CA LEU A 163 -10.65 -12.42 12.65
C LEU A 163 -11.10 -11.91 11.27
N TRP A 164 -11.54 -10.66 11.20
CA TRP A 164 -11.94 -10.02 9.94
C TRP A 164 -10.78 -9.92 8.94
N LEU A 165 -9.58 -9.59 9.39
CA LEU A 165 -8.38 -9.59 8.52
C LEU A 165 -8.04 -11.00 8.03
N GLU A 166 -8.16 -12.02 8.88
CA GLU A 166 -7.92 -13.41 8.49
C GLU A 166 -8.88 -13.86 7.38
N GLU A 167 -10.17 -13.52 7.48
CA GLU A 167 -11.16 -13.80 6.42
C GLU A 167 -10.81 -13.11 5.09
N ILE A 168 -10.31 -11.88 5.13
CA ILE A 168 -9.98 -11.11 3.93
C ILE A 168 -8.65 -11.57 3.32
N LEU A 169 -7.61 -11.74 4.14
CA LEU A 169 -6.24 -11.98 3.69
C LEU A 169 -5.99 -13.46 3.37
N TRP A 170 -6.53 -14.39 4.16
CA TRP A 170 -6.26 -15.83 4.02
C TRP A 170 -7.33 -16.53 3.19
N GLU A 171 -8.60 -16.33 3.52
CA GLU A 171 -9.69 -17.03 2.85
C GLU A 171 -10.01 -16.44 1.47
N LYS A 172 -9.45 -15.26 1.14
CA LYS A 172 -9.73 -14.50 -0.09
C LYS A 172 -11.22 -14.39 -0.36
N LYS A 173 -11.98 -14.18 0.70
CA LYS A 173 -13.43 -14.11 0.66
C LYS A 173 -13.86 -13.07 -0.36
N HIS A 174 -14.91 -13.37 -1.12
CA HIS A 174 -15.39 -12.53 -2.23
C HIS A 174 -14.43 -12.40 -3.44
N GLY A 175 -13.37 -13.23 -3.51
CA GLY A 175 -12.45 -13.23 -4.64
C GLY A 175 -11.53 -12.01 -4.68
N MET A 176 -11.35 -11.34 -3.55
CA MET A 176 -10.40 -10.24 -3.37
C MET A 176 -8.99 -10.79 -3.15
N ASP A 177 -7.98 -10.22 -3.79
CA ASP A 177 -6.57 -10.54 -3.53
C ASP A 177 -5.85 -9.30 -3.00
N VAL A 178 -5.71 -9.22 -1.69
CA VAL A 178 -5.00 -8.13 -1.03
C VAL A 178 -3.49 -8.36 -1.17
N TYR A 179 -2.81 -7.39 -1.75
CA TYR A 179 -1.35 -7.40 -1.87
C TYR A 179 -0.72 -6.78 -0.64
N ARG A 180 -1.28 -5.64 -0.21
CA ARG A 180 -0.78 -4.85 0.91
C ARG A 180 -1.94 -4.24 1.68
N CYS A 181 -1.77 -4.15 2.99
CA CYS A 181 -2.64 -3.40 3.87
C CYS A 181 -1.78 -2.56 4.82
N LYS A 182 -2.12 -1.29 5.02
CA LYS A 182 -1.58 -0.49 6.13
C LYS A 182 -2.69 0.32 6.76
N GLY A 183 -2.62 0.55 8.06
CA GLY A 183 -3.63 1.33 8.74
C GLY A 183 -3.27 1.72 10.15
N VAL A 184 -4.14 2.55 10.72
CA VAL A 184 -4.16 2.90 12.14
C VAL A 184 -5.54 2.58 12.71
N LEU A 185 -5.56 2.06 13.93
CA LEU A 185 -6.77 1.58 14.59
C LEU A 185 -6.98 2.30 15.93
N SER A 186 -8.23 2.68 16.17
CA SER A 186 -8.75 3.19 17.44
C SER A 186 -9.40 2.03 18.19
N VAL A 187 -8.62 1.37 19.05
CA VAL A 187 -9.02 0.14 19.73
C VAL A 187 -9.74 0.44 21.05
N HIS A 188 -10.85 -0.24 21.29
CA HIS A 188 -11.58 -0.15 22.55
C HIS A 188 -10.74 -0.63 23.74
N ASN A 189 -10.91 0.02 24.90
CA ASN A 189 -10.10 -0.19 26.11
C ASN A 189 -8.58 0.08 25.92
N SER A 190 -8.18 0.75 24.85
CA SER A 190 -6.80 1.19 24.63
C SER A 190 -6.72 2.71 24.48
N ASN A 191 -5.76 3.32 25.18
CA ASN A 191 -5.39 4.72 24.95
C ASN A 191 -4.30 4.88 23.89
N GLN A 192 -3.86 3.78 23.28
CA GLN A 192 -2.80 3.73 22.29
C GLN A 192 -3.36 3.60 20.87
N LEU A 193 -2.75 4.35 19.95
CA LEU A 193 -2.85 4.15 18.51
C LEU A 193 -2.19 2.84 18.16
N HIS A 194 -2.94 1.96 17.50
CA HIS A 194 -2.44 0.68 17.01
C HIS A 194 -2.14 0.80 15.51
N THR A 195 -0.96 0.41 15.09
CA THR A 195 -0.62 0.30 13.67
C THR A 195 -0.98 -1.09 13.16
N LEU A 196 -1.54 -1.14 11.96
CA LEU A 196 -1.82 -2.36 11.21
C LEU A 196 -0.94 -2.34 9.96
N GLN A 197 -0.27 -3.45 9.70
CA GLN A 197 0.47 -3.66 8.46
C GLN A 197 0.29 -5.11 8.00
N ALA A 198 0.12 -5.31 6.70
CA ALA A 198 0.06 -6.64 6.08
C ALA A 198 0.70 -6.66 4.69
N VAL A 199 1.34 -7.80 4.38
CA VAL A 199 1.84 -8.18 3.06
C VAL A 199 1.29 -9.57 2.78
N LYS A 200 0.40 -9.65 1.79
CA LYS A 200 -0.36 -10.86 1.48
C LYS A 200 -1.05 -11.40 2.75
N GLU A 201 -0.70 -12.60 3.15
CA GLU A 201 -1.30 -13.33 4.28
C GLU A 201 -0.65 -12.95 5.62
N ILE A 202 0.54 -12.35 5.63
CA ILE A 202 1.22 -11.98 6.88
C ILE A 202 0.74 -10.60 7.29
N TYR A 203 0.26 -10.49 8.53
CA TYR A 203 -0.13 -9.22 9.12
C TYR A 203 0.36 -9.09 10.55
N GLU A 204 0.43 -7.85 11.02
CA GLU A 204 0.77 -7.50 12.38
C GLU A 204 -0.07 -6.29 12.81
N ILE A 205 -0.54 -6.34 14.06
CA ILE A 205 -1.16 -5.20 14.74
C ILE A 205 -0.42 -4.99 16.06
N VAL A 206 0.19 -3.81 16.22
CA VAL A 206 0.91 -3.46 17.45
C VAL A 206 0.53 -2.07 17.97
N PRO A 207 0.50 -1.88 19.30
CA PRO A 207 0.39 -0.56 19.90
C PRO A 207 1.68 0.24 19.63
N THR A 208 1.57 1.47 19.12
CA THR A 208 2.74 2.29 18.76
C THR A 208 2.95 3.48 19.69
N ARG A 209 1.91 4.25 20.01
CA ARG A 209 1.99 5.43 20.88
C ARG A 209 0.64 5.76 21.49
N ASP A 210 0.62 6.55 22.56
CA ASP A 210 -0.62 7.10 23.10
C ASP A 210 -1.28 8.09 22.12
N TRP A 211 -2.62 8.09 22.09
CA TRP A 211 -3.40 9.11 21.40
C TRP A 211 -3.20 10.48 22.06
N LYS A 212 -3.05 11.54 21.27
CA LYS A 212 -2.97 12.90 21.81
C LYS A 212 -4.36 13.37 22.22
N LYS A 213 -4.46 14.22 23.26
CA LYS A 213 -5.75 14.69 23.83
C LYS A 213 -6.70 15.40 22.86
N GLN A 214 -6.20 15.90 21.73
CA GLN A 214 -6.96 16.63 20.70
C GLN A 214 -6.93 15.91 19.34
N GLU A 215 -6.46 14.67 19.31
CA GLU A 215 -6.35 13.89 18.09
C GLU A 215 -7.69 13.23 17.77
N ASN A 216 -8.10 13.31 16.51
CA ASN A 216 -9.26 12.57 16.03
C ASN A 216 -8.93 11.09 15.99
N GLN A 217 -9.39 10.35 17.00
CA GLN A 217 -9.23 8.90 17.04
C GLN A 217 -10.15 8.27 15.99
N THR A 218 -9.60 7.96 14.83
CA THR A 218 -10.30 7.30 13.74
C THR A 218 -9.53 6.09 13.31
N ASN A 219 -10.24 5.04 12.93
CA ASN A 219 -9.66 3.95 12.18
C ASN A 219 -9.49 4.40 10.75
N LYS A 220 -8.33 4.11 10.19
CA LYS A 220 -8.05 4.33 8.78
C LYS A 220 -7.22 3.19 8.25
N ILE A 221 -7.78 2.45 7.29
CA ILE A 221 -7.16 1.24 6.74
C ILE A 221 -7.14 1.37 5.22
N VAL A 222 -5.96 1.23 4.64
CA VAL A 222 -5.75 1.29 3.20
C VAL A 222 -5.38 -0.09 2.69
N PHE A 223 -6.18 -0.60 1.77
CA PHE A 223 -5.98 -1.86 1.07
C PHE A 223 -5.50 -1.59 -0.34
N ILE A 224 -4.48 -2.33 -0.78
CA ILE A 224 -3.97 -2.32 -2.14
C ILE A 224 -4.03 -3.75 -2.65
N GLY A 225 -4.73 -3.98 -3.76
CA GLY A 225 -4.94 -5.35 -4.23
C GLY A 225 -5.87 -5.45 -5.43
N HIS A 226 -6.09 -6.68 -5.86
CA HIS A 226 -6.91 -7.01 -7.02
C HIS A 226 -8.36 -7.33 -6.63
N ASN A 227 -9.31 -6.87 -7.45
CA ASN A 227 -10.74 -7.12 -7.32
C ASN A 227 -11.30 -6.72 -5.94
N LEU A 228 -10.69 -5.74 -5.27
CA LEU A 228 -11.12 -5.29 -3.94
C LEU A 228 -12.53 -4.72 -4.02
N ASP A 229 -13.44 -5.06 -3.12
CA ASP A 229 -14.81 -4.52 -3.09
C ASP A 229 -15.00 -3.57 -1.90
N GLU A 230 -15.26 -2.29 -2.18
CA GLU A 230 -15.41 -1.24 -1.16
C GLU A 230 -16.62 -1.46 -0.25
N ASN A 231 -17.73 -1.94 -0.80
CA ASN A 231 -18.94 -2.17 -0.02
C ASN A 231 -18.73 -3.35 0.91
N VAL A 232 -18.17 -4.45 0.40
CA VAL A 232 -17.87 -5.64 1.21
C VAL A 232 -16.90 -5.28 2.33
N LEU A 233 -15.79 -4.60 2.01
CA LEU A 233 -14.79 -4.19 3.01
C LEU A 233 -15.40 -3.28 4.07
N THR A 234 -16.19 -2.27 3.67
CA THR A 234 -16.80 -1.32 4.58
C THR A 234 -17.88 -1.98 5.46
N GLU A 235 -18.79 -2.75 4.86
CA GLU A 235 -19.90 -3.41 5.56
C GLU A 235 -19.39 -4.51 6.51
N SER A 236 -18.44 -5.33 6.07
CA SER A 236 -17.86 -6.37 6.95
C SER A 236 -17.06 -5.76 8.10
N PHE A 237 -16.39 -4.63 7.89
CA PHE A 237 -15.68 -3.92 8.96
C PHE A 237 -16.64 -3.41 10.05
N GLN A 238 -17.91 -3.09 9.72
CA GLN A 238 -18.90 -2.66 10.70
C GLN A 238 -19.13 -3.67 11.82
N ALA A 239 -18.93 -4.97 11.57
CA ALA A 239 -19.07 -6.00 12.59
C ALA A 239 -18.00 -5.88 13.70
N CYS A 240 -16.86 -5.25 13.40
CA CYS A 240 -15.75 -5.01 14.30
C CYS A 240 -15.96 -3.80 15.22
N VAL A 241 -16.88 -2.92 14.85
CA VAL A 241 -17.14 -1.65 15.53
C VAL A 241 -18.02 -1.85 16.77
N LEU A 242 -17.85 -0.99 17.77
CA LEU A 242 -18.67 -0.94 19.00
C LEU A 242 -19.71 0.17 18.97
#